data_AF-A0A7C7S5P4-F1
#
_entry.id   AF-A0A7C7S5P4-F1
#
_cell.length_a   1.000
_cell.length_b   1.000
_cell.length_c   1.000
_cell.angle_alpha   90.00
_cell.angle_beta   90.00
_cell.angle_gamma   90.00
#
_symmetry.space_group_name_H-M   'P 1'
#
loop_
_entity.id
_entity.type
_entity.pdbx_description
1 polymer ?
#
loop_
_entity_poly.entity_id
_entity_poly.type
_entity_poly.pdbx_seq_one_letter_code
_entity_poly.pdbx_strand_id
1 'polypeptide(L)'
;MTIVHYLPDFGESQSLDGRPLLVTPQGGRVAVDALLLEIWHYAQGRNLSEIVAHFEHLPADGVRAALACLAEGGLLSRQETESSSTEPVSEVVWGDEMVSVVVVSFNSRSWLEICLPSLDAQTWQNLEIIVVDNDSSDDTLPWLRANYPGVHLLEMPVPSSLAAAINTGVRAAKGDFFLLLNPDVRLEPDAVARMVDTARRAPDIAAVAPKLRFLYAPAFLNGIGNRVGRFSFGVDNALGHLDLGQFDHWRDLPSACFAATLIPRQAWNAVGALDEDFPLYYEDSEWSYRARLMGWCVLADPQAVVYHAYGGHIAGQSGLAALPAHKLERASWGRYRFAYKIPAVPRRFLWTYAVDDLLRFGLALLRDRWDAVQVHFTVWRRVWRQRRSLRAAHRDVQSRRTVDDVSLFGLQREMPPPHVWRGLPELTWELVLDEYLPLMKSDTTSSVPEFSSDPVRLLIVSHDVVDEKMAGPGMRYLEMARALQGQGLLVTLAIPGESALKVPDV
;
A
#
# COMPACT_ATOMS: atom_id res chain seq x y z
N MET A 1 -22.21 -21.07 6.02
CA MET A 1 -22.48 -20.66 7.41
C MET A 1 -21.18 -20.09 7.95
N THR A 2 -21.00 -18.78 7.85
CA THR A 2 -19.77 -18.13 8.28
C THR A 2 -19.81 -17.96 9.79
N ILE A 3 -19.07 -18.80 10.51
CA ILE A 3 -18.84 -18.62 11.94
C ILE A 3 -17.62 -17.71 12.09
N VAL A 4 -17.76 -16.70 12.93
CA VAL A 4 -16.74 -15.71 13.18
C VAL A 4 -15.93 -16.10 14.42
N HIS A 5 -14.61 -16.18 14.28
CA HIS A 5 -13.69 -16.44 15.40
C HIS A 5 -12.52 -15.43 15.41
N TYR A 6 -12.03 -15.08 16.60
CA TYR A 6 -10.71 -14.50 16.81
C TYR A 6 -9.59 -15.44 16.33
N LEU A 7 -8.52 -14.89 15.76
CA LEU A 7 -7.24 -15.63 15.61
C LEU A 7 -6.54 -15.76 16.99
N PRO A 8 -5.61 -16.71 17.18
CA PRO A 8 -5.11 -17.09 18.50
C PRO A 8 -4.26 -16.05 19.27
N ASP A 9 -3.94 -14.89 18.69
CA ASP A 9 -3.12 -13.84 19.32
C ASP A 9 -3.79 -12.46 19.37
N PHE A 10 -5.12 -12.40 19.20
CA PHE A 10 -5.88 -11.15 19.27
C PHE A 10 -5.97 -10.57 20.69
N GLY A 11 -5.82 -9.25 20.80
CA GLY A 11 -6.14 -8.50 22.01
C GLY A 11 -6.48 -7.06 21.69
N GLU A 12 -7.42 -6.47 22.44
CA GLU A 12 -7.63 -5.03 22.47
C GLU A 12 -6.32 -4.35 22.90
N SER A 13 -5.86 -3.36 22.12
CA SER A 13 -4.90 -2.38 22.62
C SER A 13 -5.69 -1.25 23.26
N GLN A 14 -5.20 -0.73 24.41
CA GLN A 14 -5.73 0.49 25.02
C GLN A 14 -6.05 1.55 23.96
N SER A 15 -7.23 2.17 24.08
CA SER A 15 -7.63 3.30 23.26
C SER A 15 -6.52 4.36 23.24
N LEU A 16 -6.29 4.96 22.07
CA LEU A 16 -5.42 6.12 21.95
C LEU A 16 -6.33 7.34 21.86
N ASP A 17 -6.20 8.29 22.79
CA ASP A 17 -7.00 9.53 22.82
C ASP A 17 -8.52 9.31 22.68
N GLY A 18 -9.03 8.26 23.31
CA GLY A 18 -10.46 7.90 23.28
C GLY A 18 -10.92 7.17 22.02
N ARG A 19 -10.03 6.86 21.07
CA ARG A 19 -10.32 6.05 19.89
C ARG A 19 -9.91 4.58 20.13
N PRO A 20 -10.83 3.61 19.98
CA PRO A 20 -10.49 2.18 20.08
C PRO A 20 -9.53 1.72 18.99
N LEU A 21 -8.66 0.76 19.33
CA LEU A 21 -7.68 0.17 18.42
C LEU A 21 -7.82 -1.35 18.41
N LEU A 22 -7.98 -1.93 17.22
CA LEU A 22 -7.89 -3.38 17.01
C LEU A 22 -6.48 -3.75 16.55
N VAL A 23 -5.95 -4.85 17.08
CA VAL A 23 -4.60 -5.35 16.76
C VAL A 23 -4.70 -6.41 15.66
N THR A 24 -3.85 -6.31 14.65
CA THR A 24 -3.75 -7.31 13.56
C THR A 24 -2.86 -8.48 13.97
N PRO A 25 -2.92 -9.64 13.28
CA PRO A 25 -2.04 -10.78 13.57
C PRO A 25 -0.54 -10.46 13.43
N GLN A 26 -0.20 -9.47 12.60
CA GLN A 26 1.18 -9.02 12.41
C GLN A 26 1.63 -8.02 13.50
N GLY A 27 0.79 -7.72 14.50
CA GLY A 27 1.11 -6.81 15.60
C GLY A 27 0.90 -5.33 15.29
N GLY A 28 0.25 -5.01 14.16
CA GLY A 28 -0.15 -3.64 13.81
C GLY A 28 -1.46 -3.25 14.48
N ARG A 29 -1.90 -2.01 14.23
CA ARG A 29 -3.12 -1.46 14.84
C ARG A 29 -3.98 -0.75 13.81
N VAL A 30 -5.28 -0.94 13.90
CA VAL A 30 -6.30 -0.27 13.09
C VAL A 30 -7.21 0.52 14.03
N ALA A 31 -7.39 1.80 13.74
CA ALA A 31 -8.30 2.65 14.50
C ALA A 31 -9.74 2.38 14.05
N VAL A 32 -10.61 2.04 15.00
CA VAL A 32 -12.04 1.82 14.73
C VAL A 32 -12.91 2.77 15.54
N ASP A 33 -14.17 2.97 15.14
CA ASP A 33 -15.14 3.66 15.97
C ASP A 33 -15.81 2.70 16.98
N ALA A 34 -16.62 3.26 17.88
CA ALA A 34 -17.27 2.49 18.94
C ALA A 34 -18.26 1.45 18.37
N LEU A 35 -18.91 1.76 17.24
CA LEU A 35 -19.92 0.88 16.66
C LEU A 35 -19.28 -0.33 15.98
N LEU A 36 -18.21 -0.14 15.20
CA LEU A 36 -17.46 -1.26 14.65
C LEU A 36 -16.81 -2.11 15.74
N LEU A 37 -16.34 -1.50 16.83
CA LEU A 37 -15.86 -2.25 17.99
C LEU A 37 -16.96 -3.12 18.61
N GLU A 38 -18.18 -2.60 18.72
CA GLU A 38 -19.34 -3.32 19.24
C GLU A 38 -19.74 -4.48 18.33
N ILE A 39 -19.83 -4.24 17.01
CA ILE A 39 -20.10 -5.27 16.01
C ILE A 39 -19.02 -6.37 16.08
N TRP A 40 -17.74 -5.99 16.14
CA TRP A 40 -16.63 -6.91 16.26
C TRP A 40 -16.72 -7.79 17.51
N HIS A 41 -16.99 -7.20 18.68
CA HIS A 41 -17.19 -7.94 19.93
C HIS A 41 -18.38 -8.90 19.86
N TYR A 42 -19.49 -8.44 19.28
CA TYR A 42 -20.70 -9.26 19.17
C TYR A 42 -20.53 -10.39 18.16
N ALA A 43 -19.75 -10.19 17.10
CA ALA A 43 -19.58 -11.19 16.06
C ALA A 43 -18.92 -12.48 16.56
N GLN A 44 -18.10 -12.41 17.61
CA GLN A 44 -17.37 -13.57 18.13
C GLN A 44 -18.30 -14.75 18.47
N GLY A 45 -18.05 -15.88 17.79
CA GLY A 45 -18.75 -17.14 17.99
C GLY A 45 -20.20 -17.16 17.49
N ARG A 46 -20.62 -16.14 16.72
CA ARG A 46 -21.98 -16.01 16.20
C ARG A 46 -22.03 -16.14 14.69
N ASN A 47 -23.17 -16.56 14.17
CA ASN A 47 -23.41 -16.60 12.74
C ASN A 47 -23.97 -15.26 12.21
N LEU A 48 -23.89 -15.08 10.90
CA LEU A 48 -24.31 -13.83 10.24
C LEU A 48 -25.76 -13.43 10.54
N SER A 49 -26.70 -14.39 10.57
CA SER A 49 -28.11 -14.09 10.88
C SER A 49 -28.32 -13.61 12.31
N GLU A 50 -27.62 -14.17 13.29
CA GLU A 50 -27.67 -13.73 14.69
C GLU A 50 -27.13 -12.31 14.85
N ILE A 51 -26.03 -12.00 14.18
CA ILE A 51 -25.41 -10.67 14.23
C ILE A 51 -26.34 -9.63 13.60
N VAL A 52 -26.86 -9.89 12.40
CA VAL A 52 -27.78 -8.98 11.72
C VAL A 52 -29.07 -8.77 12.54
N ALA A 53 -29.61 -9.81 13.18
CA ALA A 53 -30.78 -9.69 14.03
C ALA A 53 -30.51 -8.86 15.30
N HIS A 54 -29.32 -8.95 15.89
CA HIS A 54 -28.96 -8.14 17.05
C HIS A 54 -28.89 -6.65 16.72
N PHE A 55 -28.36 -6.32 15.55
CA PHE A 55 -28.22 -4.96 15.05
C PHE A 55 -29.39 -4.56 14.13
N GLU A 56 -30.63 -5.01 14.40
CA GLU A 56 -31.81 -4.74 13.56
C GLU A 56 -32.15 -3.25 13.40
N HIS A 57 -31.64 -2.41 14.30
CA HIS A 57 -31.77 -0.96 14.25
C HIS A 57 -30.84 -0.31 13.20
N LEU A 58 -29.89 -1.07 12.63
CA LEU A 58 -28.99 -0.65 11.56
C LEU A 58 -29.40 -1.28 10.22
N PRO A 59 -29.01 -0.70 9.07
CA PRO A 59 -29.20 -1.35 7.77
C PRO A 59 -28.48 -2.71 7.73
N ALA A 60 -29.22 -3.77 7.40
CA ALA A 60 -28.69 -5.14 7.35
C ALA A 60 -27.48 -5.27 6.41
N ASP A 61 -27.52 -4.62 5.25
CA ASP A 61 -26.40 -4.57 4.31
C ASP A 61 -25.18 -3.84 4.89
N GLY A 62 -25.41 -2.82 5.73
CA GLY A 62 -24.34 -2.12 6.44
C GLY A 62 -23.64 -3.02 7.45
N VAL A 63 -24.41 -3.80 8.21
CA VAL A 63 -23.86 -4.79 9.16
C VAL A 63 -23.07 -5.87 8.41
N ARG A 64 -23.57 -6.35 7.26
CA ARG A 64 -22.84 -7.28 6.39
C ARG A 64 -21.53 -6.69 5.87
N ALA A 65 -21.54 -5.46 5.38
CA ALA A 65 -20.34 -4.79 4.90
C ALA A 65 -19.33 -4.52 6.04
N ALA A 66 -19.80 -4.21 7.24
CA ALA A 66 -18.92 -4.04 8.40
C ALA A 66 -18.19 -5.35 8.74
N LEU A 67 -18.92 -6.47 8.77
CA LEU A 67 -18.33 -7.79 9.00
C LEU A 67 -17.34 -8.17 7.89
N ALA A 68 -17.69 -7.90 6.63
CA ALA A 68 -16.80 -8.12 5.49
C ALA A 68 -15.52 -7.26 5.60
N CYS A 69 -15.64 -5.97 5.90
CA CYS A 69 -14.47 -5.09 6.07
C CYS A 69 -13.57 -5.51 7.24
N LEU A 70 -14.17 -5.93 8.37
CA LEU A 70 -13.41 -6.46 9.50
C LEU A 70 -12.68 -7.75 9.12
N ALA A 71 -13.31 -8.62 8.32
CA ALA A 71 -12.71 -9.85 7.84
C ALA A 71 -11.56 -9.60 6.84
N GLU A 72 -11.81 -8.82 5.79
CA GLU A 72 -10.77 -8.45 4.80
C GLU A 72 -9.65 -7.64 5.45
N GLY A 73 -9.96 -6.84 6.47
CA GLY A 73 -8.98 -6.11 7.30
C GLY A 73 -8.07 -7.02 8.13
N GLY A 74 -8.30 -8.33 8.13
CA GLY A 74 -7.59 -9.29 8.98
C GLY A 74 -7.92 -9.12 10.48
N LEU A 75 -9.04 -8.46 10.80
CA LEU A 75 -9.51 -8.21 12.16
C LEU A 75 -10.55 -9.25 12.59
N LEU A 76 -11.10 -9.99 11.64
CA LEU A 76 -12.09 -11.05 11.84
C LEU A 76 -11.73 -12.24 10.97
N SER A 77 -11.94 -13.47 11.45
CA SER A 77 -11.84 -14.66 10.59
C SER A 77 -13.21 -15.10 10.12
N ARG A 78 -13.30 -15.50 8.84
CA ARG A 78 -14.43 -16.25 8.29
C ARG A 78 -14.09 -17.73 8.33
N GLN A 79 -14.91 -18.56 8.98
CA GLN A 79 -14.88 -19.99 8.70
C GLN A 79 -15.68 -20.26 7.41
N GLU A 80 -14.98 -20.53 6.31
CA GLU A 80 -15.49 -21.29 5.17
C GLU A 80 -14.51 -22.41 4.81
N THR A 81 -15.05 -23.56 4.40
CA THR A 81 -14.32 -24.77 4.03
C THR A 81 -13.33 -24.46 2.91
N GLU A 82 -12.11 -24.99 3.03
CA GLU A 82 -11.01 -24.84 2.07
C GLU A 82 -11.48 -24.73 0.62
N SER A 83 -11.44 -23.51 0.09
CA SER A 83 -11.47 -23.26 -1.34
C SER A 83 -10.95 -21.86 -1.59
N SER A 84 -9.63 -21.76 -1.72
CA SER A 84 -9.01 -20.69 -2.49
C SER A 84 -8.00 -21.35 -3.40
N SER A 85 -8.46 -21.60 -4.62
CA SER A 85 -7.62 -21.90 -5.76
C SER A 85 -6.66 -20.73 -5.95
N THR A 86 -5.37 -20.99 -5.69
CA THR A 86 -4.29 -20.22 -6.27
C THR A 86 -4.42 -20.33 -7.78
N GLU A 87 -4.87 -19.26 -8.44
CA GLU A 87 -4.66 -19.17 -9.88
C GLU A 87 -3.16 -19.25 -10.15
N PRO A 88 -2.74 -20.02 -11.16
CA PRO A 88 -1.33 -20.15 -11.48
C PRO A 88 -0.81 -18.76 -11.83
N VAL A 89 0.28 -18.38 -11.16
CA VAL A 89 1.11 -17.24 -11.54
C VAL A 89 1.42 -17.40 -13.03
N SER A 90 0.96 -16.45 -13.84
CA SER A 90 1.25 -16.43 -15.28
C SER A 90 2.76 -16.60 -15.50
N GLU A 91 3.12 -17.41 -16.50
CA GLU A 91 4.51 -17.69 -16.88
C GLU A 91 5.30 -16.38 -17.01
N VAL A 92 6.22 -16.16 -16.08
CA VAL A 92 7.10 -15.00 -16.09
C VAL A 92 8.05 -15.15 -17.27
N VAL A 93 8.01 -14.16 -18.16
CA VAL A 93 8.98 -14.06 -19.26
C VAL A 93 10.34 -13.69 -18.68
N TRP A 94 11.21 -14.69 -18.57
CA TRP A 94 12.60 -14.51 -18.19
C TRP A 94 13.29 -13.58 -19.20
N GLY A 95 14.03 -12.59 -18.71
CA GLY A 95 15.14 -12.06 -19.47
C GLY A 95 16.32 -11.79 -18.56
N ASP A 96 17.43 -11.42 -19.19
CA ASP A 96 18.74 -11.39 -18.53
C ASP A 96 19.12 -9.97 -18.08
N GLU A 97 18.21 -8.99 -18.14
CA GLU A 97 18.46 -7.64 -17.64
C GLU A 97 18.74 -7.65 -16.14
N MET A 98 19.73 -6.87 -15.76
CA MET A 98 20.20 -6.83 -14.39
C MET A 98 19.46 -5.74 -13.63
N VAL A 99 19.01 -6.04 -12.41
CA VAL A 99 18.41 -5.05 -11.51
C VAL A 99 19.39 -4.74 -10.38
N SER A 100 19.78 -3.47 -10.26
CA SER A 100 20.56 -2.99 -9.13
C SER A 100 19.64 -2.53 -8.02
N VAL A 101 19.58 -3.30 -6.95
CA VAL A 101 18.85 -2.94 -5.74
C VAL A 101 19.70 -1.98 -4.91
N VAL A 102 19.19 -0.78 -4.66
CA VAL A 102 19.87 0.25 -3.85
C VAL A 102 19.08 0.45 -2.57
N VAL A 103 19.63 -0.03 -1.46
CA VAL A 103 19.05 0.10 -0.11
C VAL A 103 19.87 1.12 0.67
N VAL A 104 19.23 2.18 1.18
CA VAL A 104 19.89 3.15 2.07
C VAL A 104 19.68 2.75 3.53
N SER A 105 20.76 2.53 4.25
CA SER A 105 20.77 2.06 5.64
C SER A 105 21.23 3.15 6.61
N PHE A 106 20.57 3.26 7.75
CA PHE A 106 21.04 4.03 8.92
C PHE A 106 20.49 3.37 10.19
N ASN A 107 21.35 2.73 10.98
CA ASN A 107 20.99 1.92 12.14
C ASN A 107 19.80 0.98 11.85
N SER A 108 19.94 0.17 10.80
CA SER A 108 18.81 -0.51 10.15
C SER A 108 18.89 -2.03 10.22
N ARG A 109 19.73 -2.62 11.08
CA ARG A 109 19.87 -4.08 11.20
C ARG A 109 18.53 -4.81 11.28
N SER A 110 17.67 -4.42 12.22
CA SER A 110 16.37 -5.08 12.44
C SER A 110 15.46 -5.04 11.21
N TRP A 111 15.63 -4.03 10.35
CA TRP A 111 14.88 -3.90 9.11
C TRP A 111 15.50 -4.72 7.98
N LEU A 112 16.83 -4.71 7.88
CA LEU A 112 17.57 -5.50 6.90
C LEU A 112 17.42 -7.01 7.12
N GLU A 113 17.21 -7.45 8.36
CA GLU A 113 16.85 -8.85 8.71
C GLU A 113 15.52 -9.30 8.07
N ILE A 114 14.66 -8.36 7.66
CA ILE A 114 13.40 -8.63 6.96
C ILE A 114 13.54 -8.39 5.45
N CYS A 115 14.19 -7.27 5.07
CA CYS A 115 14.29 -6.83 3.68
C CYS A 115 15.17 -7.75 2.83
N LEU A 116 16.38 -8.08 3.28
CA LEU A 116 17.34 -8.86 2.47
C LEU A 116 16.84 -10.28 2.14
N PRO A 117 16.27 -11.06 3.06
CA PRO A 117 15.69 -12.36 2.71
C PRO A 117 14.56 -12.26 1.67
N SER A 118 13.79 -11.16 1.65
CA SER A 118 12.74 -10.97 0.65
C SER A 118 13.27 -10.66 -0.75
N LEU A 119 14.49 -10.15 -0.85
CA LEU A 119 15.22 -9.99 -2.10
C LEU A 119 15.76 -11.32 -2.62
N ASP A 120 16.33 -12.15 -1.72
CA ASP A 120 16.80 -13.50 -2.07
C ASP A 120 15.66 -14.41 -2.57
N ALA A 121 14.43 -14.16 -2.09
CA ALA A 121 13.23 -14.90 -2.48
C ALA A 121 12.56 -14.42 -3.79
N GLN A 122 13.11 -13.41 -4.48
CA GLN A 122 12.51 -12.90 -5.70
C GLN A 122 12.56 -13.92 -6.84
N THR A 123 11.51 -14.00 -7.66
CA THR A 123 11.53 -14.83 -8.87
C THR A 123 12.47 -14.26 -9.93
N TRP A 124 12.72 -12.95 -9.93
CA TRP A 124 13.75 -12.32 -10.75
C TRP A 124 15.13 -12.46 -10.10
N GLN A 125 15.97 -13.35 -10.64
CA GLN A 125 17.24 -13.75 -10.00
C GLN A 125 18.45 -12.88 -10.36
N ASN A 126 18.41 -12.12 -11.46
CA ASN A 126 19.55 -11.29 -11.87
C ASN A 126 19.60 -9.96 -11.11
N LEU A 127 19.89 -10.05 -9.81
CA LEU A 127 19.97 -8.92 -8.87
C LEU A 127 21.41 -8.67 -8.45
N GLU A 128 21.84 -7.41 -8.43
CA GLU A 128 22.90 -6.98 -7.50
C GLU A 128 22.28 -6.19 -6.36
N ILE A 129 22.77 -6.41 -5.15
CA ILE A 129 22.30 -5.70 -3.96
C ILE A 129 23.41 -4.77 -3.48
N ILE A 130 23.11 -3.49 -3.44
CA ILE A 130 23.98 -2.40 -2.98
C ILE A 130 23.34 -1.81 -1.72
N VAL A 131 24.04 -1.92 -0.60
CA VAL A 131 23.63 -1.26 0.65
C VAL A 131 24.51 -0.05 0.87
N VAL A 132 23.90 1.13 0.88
CA VAL A 132 24.56 2.39 1.20
C VAL A 132 24.35 2.71 2.67
N ASP A 133 25.37 2.50 3.48
CA ASP A 133 25.33 2.84 4.90
C ASP A 133 25.59 4.34 5.09
N ASN A 134 24.63 5.04 5.68
CA ASN A 134 24.63 6.49 5.87
C ASN A 134 25.06 6.88 7.30
N ASP A 135 26.20 6.33 7.74
CA ASP A 135 26.82 6.55 9.06
C ASP A 135 26.11 5.82 10.22
N SER A 136 25.92 4.50 10.08
CA SER A 136 25.39 3.67 11.18
C SER A 136 26.39 3.54 12.31
N SER A 137 25.90 3.64 13.54
CA SER A 137 26.66 3.49 14.78
C SER A 137 26.33 2.21 15.56
N ASP A 138 25.31 1.48 15.13
CA ASP A 138 24.90 0.22 15.73
C ASP A 138 25.64 -0.99 15.14
N ASP A 139 25.11 -2.20 15.35
CA ASP A 139 25.70 -3.44 14.85
C ASP A 139 25.29 -3.79 13.41
N THR A 140 24.71 -2.84 12.65
CA THR A 140 24.32 -3.03 11.24
C THR A 140 25.51 -3.44 10.37
N LEU A 141 26.63 -2.71 10.44
CA LEU A 141 27.79 -2.97 9.58
C LEU A 141 28.49 -4.31 9.90
N PRO A 142 28.81 -4.64 11.18
CA PRO A 142 29.32 -5.96 11.52
C PRO A 142 28.39 -7.10 11.08
N TRP A 143 27.08 -6.94 11.27
CA TRP A 143 26.10 -7.95 10.91
C TRP A 143 26.03 -8.17 9.39
N LEU A 144 25.99 -7.10 8.58
CA LEU A 144 25.98 -7.19 7.12
C LEU A 144 27.20 -7.93 6.59
N ARG A 145 28.41 -7.58 7.07
CA ARG A 145 29.66 -8.22 6.63
C ARG A 145 29.70 -9.71 6.98
N ALA A 146 29.09 -10.12 8.09
CA ALA A 146 29.07 -11.51 8.53
C ALA A 146 28.03 -12.36 7.80
N ASN A 147 26.82 -11.83 7.55
CA ASN A 147 25.67 -12.61 7.07
C ASN A 147 25.41 -12.44 5.56
N TYR A 148 25.82 -11.31 4.97
CA TYR A 148 25.59 -10.99 3.56
C TYR A 148 26.88 -10.53 2.85
N PRO A 149 27.94 -11.35 2.81
CA PRO A 149 29.22 -10.98 2.19
C PRO A 149 29.14 -10.71 0.68
N GLY A 150 28.06 -11.15 0.02
CA GLY A 150 27.80 -10.88 -1.41
C GLY A 150 27.20 -9.50 -1.68
N VAL A 151 26.71 -8.79 -0.65
CA VAL A 151 26.17 -7.43 -0.80
C VAL A 151 27.32 -6.45 -1.04
N HIS A 152 27.14 -5.55 -2.00
CA HIS A 152 28.05 -4.44 -2.21
C HIS A 152 27.76 -3.34 -1.18
N LEU A 153 28.50 -3.36 -0.07
CA LEU A 153 28.39 -2.38 0.99
C LEU A 153 29.19 -1.10 0.65
N LEU A 154 28.52 0.05 0.68
CA LEU A 154 29.08 1.38 0.50
C LEU A 154 28.92 2.20 1.77
N GLU A 155 30.01 2.50 2.46
CA GLU A 155 30.00 3.29 3.69
C GLU A 155 30.19 4.78 3.36
N MET A 156 29.20 5.60 3.73
CA MET A 156 29.27 7.04 3.61
C MET A 156 30.26 7.62 4.63
N PRO A 157 31.16 8.54 4.24
CA PRO A 157 32.15 9.09 5.16
C PRO A 157 31.55 10.09 6.17
N VAL A 158 30.38 10.64 5.88
CA VAL A 158 29.64 11.57 6.74
C VAL A 158 28.13 11.38 6.53
N PRO A 159 27.30 11.60 7.57
CA PRO A 159 25.85 11.62 7.42
C PRO A 159 25.42 12.59 6.32
N SER A 160 24.64 12.09 5.37
CA SER A 160 24.16 12.89 4.24
C SER A 160 22.66 12.74 4.05
N SER A 161 22.11 13.49 3.10
CA SER A 161 20.69 13.37 2.73
C SER A 161 20.38 12.00 2.12
N LEU A 162 19.11 11.59 2.21
CA LEU A 162 18.63 10.38 1.54
C LEU A 162 18.92 10.43 0.02
N ALA A 163 18.71 11.61 -0.59
CA ALA A 163 19.04 11.85 -2.00
C ALA A 163 20.53 11.61 -2.32
N ALA A 164 21.45 12.08 -1.47
CA ALA A 164 22.89 11.85 -1.66
C ALA A 164 23.26 10.36 -1.52
N ALA A 165 22.69 9.67 -0.55
CA ALA A 165 22.91 8.24 -0.35
C ALA A 165 22.38 7.40 -1.54
N ILE A 166 21.16 7.69 -2.02
CA ILE A 166 20.60 7.05 -3.23
C ILE A 166 21.49 7.32 -4.44
N ASN A 167 21.90 8.58 -4.66
CA ASN A 167 22.79 8.92 -5.77
C ASN A 167 24.13 8.17 -5.69
N THR A 168 24.68 7.95 -4.49
CA THR A 168 25.90 7.14 -4.28
C THR A 168 25.69 5.70 -4.70
N GLY A 169 24.58 5.07 -4.28
CA GLY A 169 24.25 3.71 -4.68
C GLY A 169 24.04 3.57 -6.19
N VAL A 170 23.27 4.47 -6.79
CA VAL A 170 23.00 4.47 -8.24
C VAL A 170 24.27 4.70 -9.07
N ARG A 171 25.23 5.52 -8.58
CA ARG A 171 26.53 5.69 -9.26
C ARG A 171 27.36 4.40 -9.27
N ALA A 172 27.22 3.55 -8.26
CA ALA A 172 27.92 2.26 -8.18
C ALA A 172 27.19 1.12 -8.92
N ALA A 173 25.92 1.35 -9.27
CA ALA A 173 25.04 0.36 -9.88
C ALA A 173 25.38 0.04 -11.34
N LYS A 174 25.30 -1.24 -11.71
CA LYS A 174 25.63 -1.83 -13.02
C LYS A 174 24.41 -2.30 -13.82
N GLY A 175 23.25 -2.46 -13.18
CA GLY A 175 22.04 -3.02 -13.78
C GLY A 175 21.30 -2.09 -14.73
N ASP A 176 20.50 -2.66 -15.62
CA ASP A 176 19.64 -1.94 -16.57
C ASP A 176 18.49 -1.20 -15.88
N PHE A 177 18.13 -1.66 -14.68
CA PHE A 177 17.14 -1.04 -13.81
C PHE A 177 17.74 -0.76 -12.42
N PHE A 178 17.25 0.30 -11.77
CA PHE A 178 17.53 0.62 -10.39
C PHE A 178 16.28 0.35 -9.56
N LEU A 179 16.34 -0.59 -8.62
CA LEU A 179 15.30 -0.79 -7.63
C LEU A 179 15.70 -0.02 -6.37
N LEU A 180 15.10 1.16 -6.15
CA LEU A 180 15.33 1.95 -4.95
C LEU A 180 14.44 1.41 -3.83
N LEU A 181 15.03 1.11 -2.67
CA LEU A 181 14.30 0.58 -1.51
C LEU A 181 14.71 1.29 -0.23
N ASN A 182 13.71 1.52 0.62
CA ASN A 182 13.96 1.70 2.05
C ASN A 182 14.32 0.36 2.70
N PRO A 183 15.02 0.36 3.86
CA PRO A 183 15.38 -0.89 4.53
C PRO A 183 14.19 -1.55 5.23
N ASP A 184 13.13 -0.81 5.56
CA ASP A 184 11.96 -1.25 6.32
C ASP A 184 10.82 -1.81 5.45
N VAL A 185 11.19 -2.54 4.39
CA VAL A 185 10.26 -3.16 3.45
C VAL A 185 10.42 -4.68 3.38
N ARG A 186 9.37 -5.36 2.91
CA ARG A 186 9.36 -6.77 2.53
C ARG A 186 8.64 -6.92 1.20
N LEU A 187 9.27 -7.53 0.20
CA LEU A 187 8.69 -7.70 -1.13
C LEU A 187 7.94 -9.05 -1.22
N GLU A 188 6.85 -9.11 -1.98
CA GLU A 188 6.31 -10.41 -2.44
C GLU A 188 7.26 -11.03 -3.47
N PRO A 189 7.33 -12.38 -3.60
CA PRO A 189 8.30 -13.07 -4.44
C PRO A 189 8.33 -12.63 -5.91
N ASP A 190 7.21 -12.18 -6.48
CA ASP A 190 7.12 -11.79 -7.89
C ASP A 190 7.18 -10.27 -8.13
N ALA A 191 7.38 -9.47 -7.08
CA ALA A 191 7.29 -8.01 -7.16
C ALA A 191 8.31 -7.41 -8.15
N VAL A 192 9.58 -7.86 -8.12
CA VAL A 192 10.61 -7.34 -9.03
C VAL A 192 10.33 -7.74 -10.47
N ALA A 193 9.94 -9.00 -10.70
CA ALA A 193 9.61 -9.49 -12.05
C ALA A 193 8.46 -8.70 -12.68
N ARG A 194 7.41 -8.41 -11.90
CA ARG A 194 6.27 -7.59 -12.34
C ARG A 194 6.68 -6.17 -12.70
N MET A 195 7.45 -5.51 -11.83
CA MET A 195 7.93 -4.16 -12.12
C MET A 195 8.81 -4.10 -13.38
N VAL A 196 9.69 -5.09 -13.58
CA VAL A 196 10.53 -5.17 -14.80
C VAL A 196 9.66 -5.37 -16.05
N ASP A 197 8.68 -6.27 -16.01
CA ASP A 197 7.75 -6.49 -17.11
C ASP A 197 6.93 -5.23 -17.44
N THR A 198 6.42 -4.52 -16.43
CA THR A 198 5.75 -3.22 -16.62
C THR A 198 6.70 -2.20 -17.27
N ALA A 199 7.96 -2.12 -16.82
CA ALA A 199 8.94 -1.19 -17.40
C ALA A 199 9.27 -1.52 -18.87
N ARG A 200 9.34 -2.79 -19.25
CA ARG A 200 9.61 -3.22 -20.64
C ARG A 200 8.49 -2.86 -21.60
N ARG A 201 7.24 -2.81 -21.13
CA ARG A 201 6.06 -2.54 -21.96
C ARG A 201 5.87 -1.07 -22.30
N ALA A 202 6.59 -0.16 -21.65
CA ALA A 202 6.45 1.29 -21.83
C ALA A 202 7.82 1.96 -22.06
N PRO A 203 8.18 2.32 -23.30
CA PRO A 203 9.52 2.87 -23.61
C PRO A 203 9.78 4.25 -23.00
N ASP A 204 8.73 5.02 -22.70
CA ASP A 204 8.73 6.37 -22.13
C ASP A 204 8.50 6.38 -20.61
N ILE A 205 8.72 5.25 -19.94
CA ILE A 205 8.55 5.13 -18.49
C ILE A 205 9.74 5.66 -17.71
N ALA A 206 9.46 6.56 -16.75
CA ALA A 206 10.42 7.07 -15.78
C ALA A 206 10.60 6.14 -14.60
N ALA A 207 9.50 5.60 -14.07
CA ALA A 207 9.49 4.78 -12.87
C ALA A 207 8.26 3.88 -12.82
N VAL A 208 8.42 2.73 -12.17
CA VAL A 208 7.35 1.82 -11.80
C VAL A 208 7.16 1.90 -10.28
N ALA A 209 5.94 2.22 -9.85
CA ALA A 209 5.54 2.18 -8.45
C ALA A 209 4.80 0.86 -8.16
N PRO A 210 5.24 0.07 -7.16
CA PRO A 210 4.47 -1.05 -6.66
C PRO A 210 3.27 -0.55 -5.83
N LYS A 211 2.36 -1.47 -5.53
CA LYS A 211 1.37 -1.28 -4.46
C LYS A 211 2.03 -1.48 -3.10
N LEU A 212 2.10 -0.41 -2.31
CA LEU A 212 2.61 -0.47 -0.94
C LEU A 212 1.47 -0.80 0.04
N ARG A 213 1.64 -1.86 0.83
CA ARG A 213 0.76 -2.25 1.94
C ARG A 213 1.49 -2.03 3.27
N PHE A 214 0.77 -1.81 4.36
CA PHE A 214 1.42 -1.71 5.67
C PHE A 214 1.98 -3.06 6.11
N LEU A 215 3.24 -3.10 6.56
CA LEU A 215 3.89 -4.34 7.01
C LEU A 215 3.13 -5.03 8.15
N TYR A 216 2.65 -4.23 9.10
CA TYR A 216 1.93 -4.72 10.27
C TYR A 216 0.41 -4.66 10.11
N ALA A 217 -0.12 -4.10 9.02
CA ALA A 217 -1.56 -4.11 8.73
C ALA A 217 -1.77 -4.39 7.23
N PRO A 218 -1.41 -5.59 6.75
CA PRO A 218 -1.21 -5.87 5.32
C PRO A 218 -2.47 -5.75 4.46
N ALA A 219 -3.66 -5.80 5.07
CA ALA A 219 -4.91 -5.53 4.38
C ALA A 219 -5.10 -4.06 3.97
N PHE A 220 -4.34 -3.14 4.58
CA PHE A 220 -4.45 -1.71 4.36
C PHE A 220 -3.29 -1.20 3.51
N LEU A 221 -3.60 -0.28 2.59
CA LEU A 221 -2.62 0.35 1.73
C LEU A 221 -1.79 1.36 2.50
N ASN A 222 -0.47 1.24 2.38
CA ASN A 222 0.42 2.36 2.67
C ASN A 222 0.42 3.37 1.52
N GLY A 223 0.30 2.90 0.27
CA GLY A 223 -0.06 3.76 -0.86
C GLY A 223 0.31 3.20 -2.23
N ILE A 224 -0.13 3.89 -3.30
CA ILE A 224 0.23 3.58 -4.69
C ILE A 224 0.78 4.86 -5.33
N GLY A 225 2.09 5.03 -5.21
CA GLY A 225 2.76 6.31 -5.48
C GLY A 225 2.31 7.42 -4.54
N ASN A 226 2.69 8.65 -4.86
CA ASN A 226 2.36 9.83 -4.07
C ASN A 226 2.01 11.04 -4.93
N ARG A 227 1.56 12.10 -4.26
CA ARG A 227 1.16 13.35 -4.91
C ARG A 227 1.52 14.56 -4.09
N VAL A 228 1.82 15.66 -4.79
CA VAL A 228 2.05 16.97 -4.18
C VAL A 228 1.06 17.98 -4.74
N GLY A 229 0.18 18.43 -3.84
CA GLY A 229 -0.83 19.43 -4.12
C GLY A 229 -0.41 20.84 -3.72
N ARG A 230 -1.19 21.82 -4.19
CA ARG A 230 -1.06 23.24 -3.80
C ARG A 230 -1.41 23.48 -2.33
N PHE A 231 -2.17 22.57 -1.71
CA PHE A 231 -2.65 22.71 -0.34
C PHE A 231 -2.02 21.62 0.53
N SER A 232 -1.54 22.01 1.72
CA SER A 232 -0.90 21.12 2.68
C SER A 232 0.40 20.46 2.18
N PHE A 233 0.86 19.44 2.89
CA PHE A 233 1.98 18.58 2.52
C PHE A 233 1.57 17.55 1.44
N GLY A 234 2.55 17.01 0.72
CA GLY A 234 2.38 15.82 -0.12
C GLY A 234 1.90 14.62 0.69
N VAL A 235 1.25 13.69 -0.01
CA VAL A 235 0.58 12.53 0.58
C VAL A 235 0.71 11.32 -0.34
N ASP A 236 0.86 10.13 0.24
CA ASP A 236 0.77 8.87 -0.49
C ASP A 236 -0.68 8.64 -0.96
N ASN A 237 -0.84 8.13 -2.18
CA ASN A 237 -2.18 7.93 -2.73
C ASN A 237 -2.81 6.66 -2.14
N ALA A 238 -4.11 6.71 -1.83
CA ALA A 238 -4.86 5.63 -1.18
C ALA A 238 -4.32 5.21 0.22
N LEU A 239 -3.53 6.05 0.87
CA LEU A 239 -2.99 5.81 2.21
C LEU A 239 -4.11 5.50 3.23
N GLY A 240 -4.02 4.35 3.90
CA GLY A 240 -4.94 3.91 4.94
C GLY A 240 -6.21 3.21 4.45
N HIS A 241 -6.41 3.11 3.13
CA HIS A 241 -7.57 2.41 2.57
C HIS A 241 -7.45 0.90 2.76
N LEU A 242 -8.57 0.24 3.06
CA LEU A 242 -8.68 -1.22 3.01
C LEU A 242 -8.62 -1.67 1.54
N ASP A 243 -7.72 -2.59 1.20
CA ASP A 243 -7.51 -3.04 -0.18
C ASP A 243 -8.48 -4.16 -0.55
N LEU A 244 -9.53 -3.80 -1.28
CA LEU A 244 -10.50 -4.72 -1.87
C LEU A 244 -10.28 -4.89 -3.38
N GLY A 245 -9.13 -4.44 -3.91
CA GLY A 245 -8.84 -4.42 -5.35
C GLY A 245 -9.37 -3.18 -6.09
N GLN A 246 -9.99 -2.23 -5.38
CA GLN A 246 -10.57 -1.03 -5.98
C GLN A 246 -9.54 -0.10 -6.65
N PHE A 247 -8.24 -0.31 -6.41
CA PHE A 247 -7.15 0.46 -7.01
C PHE A 247 -6.34 -0.31 -8.06
N ASP A 248 -6.74 -1.54 -8.41
CA ASP A 248 -5.98 -2.40 -9.34
C ASP A 248 -5.97 -1.90 -10.79
N HIS A 249 -6.88 -0.98 -11.10
CA HIS A 249 -6.97 -0.32 -12.39
C HIS A 249 -6.07 0.93 -12.49
N TRP A 250 -5.46 1.39 -11.40
CA TRP A 250 -4.55 2.54 -11.45
C TRP A 250 -3.31 2.20 -12.28
N ARG A 251 -2.99 3.09 -13.22
CA ARG A 251 -1.83 2.94 -14.11
C ARG A 251 -0.98 4.19 -14.12
N ASP A 252 -1.50 5.34 -14.50
CA ASP A 252 -0.69 6.57 -14.59
C ASP A 252 -0.70 7.35 -13.28
N LEU A 253 0.49 7.65 -12.73
CA LEU A 253 0.66 8.28 -11.41
C LEU A 253 1.37 9.64 -11.51
N PRO A 254 1.04 10.61 -10.64
CA PRO A 254 1.80 11.85 -10.53
C PRO A 254 3.26 11.62 -10.12
N SER A 255 3.49 10.69 -9.19
CA SER A 255 4.80 10.39 -8.63
C SER A 255 4.88 9.00 -8.02
N ALA A 256 6.08 8.40 -8.01
CA ALA A 256 6.38 7.16 -7.33
C ALA A 256 6.92 7.44 -5.91
N CYS A 257 6.64 6.54 -4.97
CA CYS A 257 7.20 6.59 -3.63
C CYS A 257 8.52 5.82 -3.61
N PHE A 258 9.61 6.44 -3.15
CA PHE A 258 10.94 5.80 -3.17
C PHE A 258 11.16 4.82 -2.01
N ALA A 259 10.13 4.54 -1.20
CA ALA A 259 10.14 3.39 -0.29
C ALA A 259 10.33 2.07 -1.05
N ALA A 260 9.72 1.96 -2.23
CA ALA A 260 10.08 0.97 -3.23
C ALA A 260 9.70 1.47 -4.63
N THR A 261 10.67 1.58 -5.55
CA THR A 261 10.38 1.92 -6.96
C THR A 261 11.44 1.37 -7.90
N LEU A 262 11.02 0.92 -9.08
CA LEU A 262 11.92 0.51 -10.16
C LEU A 262 12.08 1.65 -11.17
N ILE A 263 13.32 2.06 -11.45
CA ILE A 263 13.65 3.12 -12.39
C ILE A 263 14.51 2.54 -13.51
N PRO A 264 14.10 2.61 -14.79
CA PRO A 264 14.99 2.27 -15.89
C PRO A 264 16.22 3.17 -15.93
N ARG A 265 17.41 2.59 -16.16
CA ARG A 265 18.66 3.35 -16.28
C ARG A 265 18.57 4.47 -17.32
N GLN A 266 17.89 4.22 -18.44
CA GLN A 266 17.70 5.23 -19.48
C GLN A 266 16.94 6.47 -18.96
N ALA A 267 15.90 6.26 -18.14
CA ALA A 267 15.12 7.34 -17.57
C ALA A 267 15.94 8.11 -16.54
N TRP A 268 16.67 7.41 -15.67
CA TRP A 268 17.59 8.06 -14.73
C TRP A 268 18.64 8.92 -15.42
N ASN A 269 19.24 8.43 -16.50
CA ASN A 269 20.22 9.18 -17.28
C ASN A 269 19.61 10.40 -17.97
N ALA A 270 18.38 10.28 -18.48
CA ALA A 270 17.68 11.37 -19.15
C ALA A 270 17.21 12.45 -18.17
N VAL A 271 16.61 12.04 -17.05
CA VAL A 271 16.07 12.94 -16.03
C VAL A 271 17.23 13.58 -15.26
N GLY A 272 18.18 12.77 -14.82
CA GLY A 272 19.32 13.14 -13.99
C GLY A 272 19.12 12.82 -12.51
N ALA A 273 20.23 12.84 -11.76
CA ALA A 273 20.31 12.48 -10.34
C ALA A 273 19.34 13.26 -9.44
N LEU A 274 19.12 12.74 -8.23
CA LEU A 274 18.34 13.44 -7.20
C LEU A 274 19.04 14.72 -6.76
N ASP A 275 18.24 15.70 -6.38
CA ASP A 275 18.73 16.96 -5.83
C ASP A 275 19.10 16.78 -4.35
N GLU A 276 20.40 16.72 -4.06
CA GLU A 276 20.93 16.36 -2.74
C GLU A 276 20.61 17.40 -1.63
N ASP A 277 20.13 18.59 -2.00
CA ASP A 277 19.65 19.62 -1.06
C ASP A 277 18.28 19.29 -0.42
N PHE A 278 17.59 18.23 -0.88
CA PHE A 278 16.47 17.63 -0.17
C PHE A 278 17.03 16.74 0.95
N PRO A 279 16.89 17.12 2.24
CA PRO A 279 17.50 16.37 3.33
C PRO A 279 16.81 15.02 3.56
N LEU A 280 15.48 15.02 3.50
CA LEU A 280 14.55 13.91 3.64
C LEU A 280 13.15 14.44 3.29
N TYR A 281 12.35 13.66 2.58
CA TYR A 281 11.04 14.00 2.01
C TYR A 281 11.10 14.92 0.78
N TYR A 282 10.22 14.62 -0.19
CA TYR A 282 10.04 15.29 -1.48
C TYR A 282 11.12 15.04 -2.53
N GLU A 283 12.23 14.34 -2.22
CA GLU A 283 13.21 13.95 -3.24
C GLU A 283 12.59 13.06 -4.33
N ASP A 284 11.72 12.14 -3.93
CA ASP A 284 10.98 11.21 -4.79
C ASP A 284 9.94 11.94 -5.66
N SER A 285 9.16 12.82 -5.02
CA SER A 285 8.17 13.67 -5.67
C SER A 285 8.82 14.66 -6.63
N GLU A 286 9.91 15.31 -6.23
CA GLU A 286 10.60 16.23 -7.12
C GLU A 286 11.15 15.52 -8.35
N TRP A 287 11.79 14.36 -8.17
CA TRP A 287 12.35 13.60 -9.28
C TRP A 287 11.26 13.12 -10.23
N SER A 288 10.18 12.57 -9.70
CA SER A 288 9.06 12.08 -10.51
C SER A 288 8.37 13.20 -11.29
N TYR A 289 8.04 14.33 -10.64
CA TYR A 289 7.43 15.45 -11.34
C TYR A 289 8.38 16.10 -12.35
N ARG A 290 9.69 16.10 -12.08
CA ARG A 290 10.70 16.57 -13.03
C ARG A 290 10.80 15.63 -14.24
N ALA A 291 10.70 14.32 -14.05
CA ALA A 291 10.61 13.36 -15.15
C ALA A 291 9.34 13.59 -15.99
N ARG A 292 8.19 13.77 -15.35
CA ARG A 292 6.92 14.08 -16.03
C ARG A 292 6.97 15.40 -16.79
N LEU A 293 7.61 16.43 -16.24
CA LEU A 293 7.83 17.69 -16.94
C LEU A 293 8.62 17.51 -18.24
N MET A 294 9.47 16.49 -18.33
CA MET A 294 10.26 16.14 -19.52
C MET A 294 9.51 15.19 -20.48
N GLY A 295 8.27 14.82 -20.17
CA GLY A 295 7.42 13.97 -21.02
C GLY A 295 7.46 12.47 -20.70
N TRP A 296 8.13 12.06 -19.61
CA TRP A 296 8.13 10.67 -19.16
C TRP A 296 6.87 10.35 -18.33
N CYS A 297 6.46 9.08 -18.29
CA CYS A 297 5.36 8.62 -17.45
C CYS A 297 5.85 7.89 -16.19
N VAL A 298 5.09 7.97 -15.10
CA VAL A 298 5.30 7.16 -13.89
C VAL A 298 4.13 6.20 -13.82
N LEU A 299 4.38 4.90 -13.90
CA LEU A 299 3.32 3.90 -13.93
C LEU A 299 3.24 3.10 -12.63
N ALA A 300 2.04 2.73 -12.23
CA ALA A 300 1.78 1.75 -11.20
C ALA A 300 1.78 0.33 -11.80
N ASP A 301 2.31 -0.62 -11.04
CA ASP A 301 1.95 -2.03 -11.14
C ASP A 301 1.26 -2.47 -9.85
N PRO A 302 -0.08 -2.43 -9.79
CA PRO A 302 -0.82 -2.76 -8.57
C PRO A 302 -0.67 -4.22 -8.12
N GLN A 303 -0.16 -5.10 -8.99
CA GLN A 303 0.10 -6.50 -8.69
C GLN A 303 1.51 -6.72 -8.14
N ALA A 304 2.45 -5.78 -8.34
CA ALA A 304 3.72 -5.78 -7.65
C ALA A 304 3.49 -5.29 -6.21
N VAL A 305 3.44 -6.23 -5.25
CA VAL A 305 3.13 -5.91 -3.85
C VAL A 305 4.41 -5.81 -3.01
N VAL A 306 4.52 -4.73 -2.24
CA VAL A 306 5.58 -4.51 -1.26
C VAL A 306 4.98 -4.07 0.06
N TYR A 307 5.39 -4.68 1.15
CA TYR A 307 4.97 -4.32 2.50
C TYR A 307 5.97 -3.34 3.11
N HIS A 308 5.50 -2.24 3.67
CA HIS A 308 6.33 -1.17 4.23
C HIS A 308 5.95 -0.88 5.67
N ALA A 309 6.93 -0.80 6.57
CA ALA A 309 6.67 -0.56 7.99
C ALA A 309 6.10 0.84 8.23
N TYR A 310 6.50 1.86 7.45
CA TYR A 310 6.00 3.23 7.53
C TYR A 310 6.05 3.82 8.96
N GLY A 311 7.09 3.44 9.73
CA GLY A 311 7.23 3.84 11.14
C GLY A 311 6.33 3.09 12.14
N GLY A 312 5.70 1.99 11.73
CA GLY A 312 4.68 1.21 12.45
C GLY A 312 5.09 0.55 13.77
N HIS A 313 6.34 0.71 14.23
CA HIS A 313 6.73 0.34 15.59
C HIS A 313 6.51 1.45 16.63
N ILE A 314 6.26 2.70 16.21
CA ILE A 314 6.20 3.84 17.13
C ILE A 314 4.74 4.26 17.34
N ALA A 315 4.13 3.72 18.38
CA ALA A 315 2.93 4.31 18.97
C ALA A 315 3.23 5.77 19.37
N GLY A 316 2.53 6.74 18.78
CA GLY A 316 2.46 8.11 19.30
C GLY A 316 3.03 9.25 18.46
N GLN A 317 3.42 9.06 17.19
CA GLN A 317 3.97 10.16 16.37
C GLN A 317 3.47 10.28 14.94
N SER A 318 2.30 9.74 14.63
CA SER A 318 1.69 9.96 13.34
C SER A 318 0.35 10.64 13.56
N GLY A 319 0.01 11.58 12.70
CA GLY A 319 -0.98 12.62 12.98
C GLY A 319 -0.37 13.97 12.71
N LEU A 320 -0.98 14.70 11.78
CA LEU A 320 -0.66 16.09 11.44
C LEU A 320 -0.72 17.07 12.64
N ALA A 321 -1.04 16.58 13.85
CA ALA A 321 -1.11 17.34 15.09
C ALA A 321 0.23 17.47 15.85
N ALA A 322 1.29 16.72 15.51
CA ALA A 322 2.68 17.11 15.83
C ALA A 322 3.70 16.15 15.22
N LEU A 323 4.10 16.38 13.96
CA LEU A 323 5.40 15.89 13.52
C LEU A 323 6.47 16.41 14.51
N PRO A 324 7.44 15.59 14.92
CA PRO A 324 8.62 16.09 15.62
C PRO A 324 9.23 17.27 14.86
N ALA A 325 9.74 18.27 15.58
CA ALA A 325 10.24 19.51 14.99
C ALA A 325 11.22 19.26 13.82
N HIS A 326 12.12 18.27 13.95
CA HIS A 326 13.07 17.92 12.89
C HIS A 326 12.40 17.35 11.63
N LYS A 327 11.35 16.52 11.76
CA LYS A 327 10.58 16.00 10.60
C LYS A 327 9.79 17.13 9.95
N LEU A 328 9.17 17.99 10.77
CA LEU A 328 8.44 19.16 10.29
C LEU A 328 9.36 20.10 9.50
N GLU A 329 10.58 20.36 10.00
CA GLU A 329 11.56 21.20 9.30
C GLU A 329 11.94 20.62 7.94
N ARG A 330 12.26 19.32 7.90
CA ARG A 330 12.66 18.62 6.66
C ARG A 330 11.52 18.62 5.64
N ALA A 331 10.31 18.25 6.05
CA ALA A 331 9.13 18.25 5.19
C ALA A 331 8.74 19.66 4.72
N SER A 332 8.85 20.66 5.59
CA SER A 332 8.55 22.06 5.24
C SER A 332 9.61 22.64 4.30
N TRP A 333 10.87 22.29 4.48
CA TRP A 333 11.92 22.67 3.53
C TRP A 333 11.71 21.98 2.17
N GLY A 334 11.44 20.68 2.16
CA GLY A 334 11.17 19.89 0.95
C GLY A 334 10.00 20.46 0.13
N ARG A 335 8.86 20.77 0.78
CA ARG A 335 7.69 21.34 0.08
C ARG A 335 7.99 22.69 -0.57
N TYR A 336 8.73 23.58 0.11
CA TYR A 336 9.10 24.86 -0.50
C TYR A 336 10.02 24.64 -1.69
N ARG A 337 11.01 23.77 -1.57
CA ARG A 337 11.94 23.47 -2.66
C ARG A 337 11.18 22.89 -3.87
N PHE A 338 10.26 21.95 -3.65
CA PHE A 338 9.34 21.45 -4.68
C PHE A 338 8.54 22.58 -5.34
N ALA A 339 7.88 23.42 -4.54
CA ALA A 339 7.05 24.53 -5.02
C ALA A 339 7.84 25.58 -5.82
N TYR A 340 9.12 25.78 -5.51
CA TYR A 340 10.00 26.64 -6.29
C TYR A 340 10.38 26.00 -7.63
N LYS A 341 10.68 24.70 -7.66
CA LYS A 341 11.25 24.04 -8.85
C LYS A 341 10.20 23.67 -9.89
N ILE A 342 9.11 23.03 -9.47
CA ILE A 342 8.22 22.25 -10.34
C ILE A 342 7.16 23.08 -11.08
N PRO A 343 6.23 23.80 -10.40
CA PRO A 343 5.15 24.50 -11.09
C PRO A 343 5.68 25.64 -11.97
N ALA A 344 5.03 25.92 -13.10
CA ALA A 344 5.40 27.03 -14.00
C ALA A 344 5.33 28.38 -13.27
N VAL A 345 4.37 28.50 -12.35
CA VAL A 345 4.08 29.72 -11.61
C VAL A 345 4.18 29.44 -10.10
N PRO A 346 5.41 29.39 -9.53
CA PRO A 346 5.66 29.02 -8.13
C PRO A 346 4.82 29.78 -7.10
N ARG A 347 4.55 31.07 -7.35
CA ARG A 347 3.79 31.94 -6.43
C ARG A 347 2.44 31.37 -6.00
N ARG A 348 1.79 30.51 -6.81
CA ARG A 348 0.50 29.89 -6.47
C ARG A 348 0.62 28.90 -5.31
N PHE A 349 1.69 28.10 -5.31
CA PHE A 349 2.02 27.15 -4.23
C PHE A 349 2.63 27.89 -3.04
N LEU A 350 3.57 28.80 -3.29
CA LEU A 350 4.25 29.53 -2.22
C LEU A 350 3.27 30.34 -1.35
N TRP A 351 2.24 30.94 -1.95
CA TRP A 351 1.21 31.66 -1.20
C TRP A 351 0.42 30.73 -0.28
N THR A 352 -0.06 29.58 -0.78
CA THR A 352 -0.86 28.65 0.02
C THR A 352 -0.03 27.98 1.11
N TYR A 353 1.23 27.67 0.85
CA TYR A 353 2.15 27.17 1.87
C TYR A 353 2.49 28.21 2.92
N ALA A 354 2.66 29.48 2.55
CA ALA A 354 2.87 30.56 3.51
C ALA A 354 1.65 30.75 4.42
N VAL A 355 0.44 30.70 3.88
CA VAL A 355 -0.80 30.78 4.67
C VAL A 355 -0.92 29.58 5.62
N ASP A 356 -0.71 28.34 5.12
CA ASP A 356 -0.71 27.13 5.95
C ASP A 356 0.34 27.18 7.06
N ASP A 357 1.57 27.65 6.76
CA ASP A 357 2.60 27.86 7.77
C ASP A 357 2.20 28.89 8.82
N LEU A 358 1.60 30.03 8.43
CA LEU A 358 1.18 31.05 9.38
C LEU A 358 0.08 30.55 10.31
N LEU A 359 -0.86 29.74 9.79
CA LEU A 359 -1.88 29.10 10.61
C LEU A 359 -1.28 28.09 11.60
N ARG A 360 -0.36 27.23 11.12
CA ARG A 360 0.35 26.24 11.97
C ARG A 360 1.24 26.91 13.00
N PHE A 361 1.91 27.99 12.63
CA PHE A 361 2.70 28.84 13.51
C PHE A 361 1.83 29.44 14.62
N GLY A 362 0.68 30.02 14.26
CA GLY A 362 -0.29 30.54 15.24
C GLY A 362 -0.81 29.46 16.18
N LEU A 363 -1.14 28.28 15.65
CA LEU A 363 -1.57 27.13 16.46
C LEU A 363 -0.46 26.61 17.38
N ALA A 364 0.79 26.59 16.92
CA ALA A 364 1.94 26.22 17.72
C ALA A 364 2.18 27.20 18.87
N LEU A 365 2.03 28.51 18.62
CA LEU A 365 2.07 29.54 19.68
C LEU A 365 0.96 29.34 20.71
N LEU A 366 -0.28 29.09 20.26
CA LEU A 366 -1.43 28.85 21.16
C LEU A 366 -1.30 27.56 21.99
N ARG A 367 -0.44 26.63 21.57
CA ARG A 367 -0.19 25.33 22.23
C ARG A 367 1.18 25.25 22.90
N ASP A 368 1.89 26.38 23.06
CA ASP A 368 3.23 26.46 23.65
C ASP A 368 4.29 25.53 22.99
N ARG A 369 4.12 25.21 21.71
CA ARG A 369 5.05 24.40 20.90
C ARG A 369 6.18 25.24 20.31
N TRP A 370 7.05 25.74 21.19
CA TRP A 370 8.18 26.60 20.81
C TRP A 370 9.16 25.98 19.82
N ASP A 371 9.31 24.65 19.87
CA ASP A 371 10.10 23.89 18.90
C ASP A 371 9.53 24.02 17.48
N ALA A 372 8.22 23.88 17.31
CA ALA A 372 7.55 24.06 16.02
C ALA A 372 7.56 25.52 15.55
N VAL A 373 7.45 26.49 16.47
CA VAL A 373 7.60 27.93 16.18
C VAL A 373 8.98 28.22 15.58
N GLN A 374 10.05 27.69 16.18
CA GLN A 374 11.42 27.84 15.69
C GLN A 374 11.61 27.22 14.30
N VAL A 375 10.97 26.08 14.02
CA VAL A 375 11.01 25.42 12.71
C VAL A 375 10.53 26.36 11.60
N HIS A 376 9.37 27.01 11.77
CA HIS A 376 8.84 27.92 10.74
C HIS A 376 9.80 29.09 10.47
N PHE A 377 10.37 29.71 11.51
CA PHE A 377 11.38 30.76 11.34
C PHE A 377 12.63 30.26 10.60
N THR A 378 13.14 29.09 10.96
CA THR A 378 14.31 28.47 10.32
C THR A 378 14.04 28.21 8.85
N VAL A 379 12.89 27.64 8.51
CA VAL A 379 12.49 27.35 7.13
C VAL A 379 12.35 28.64 6.32
N TRP A 380 11.63 29.65 6.81
CA TRP A 380 11.48 30.93 6.10
C TRP A 380 12.82 31.63 5.87
N ARG A 381 13.70 31.64 6.89
CA ARG A 381 15.06 32.18 6.76
C ARG A 381 15.88 31.41 5.72
N ARG A 382 15.76 30.09 5.68
CA ARG A 382 16.45 29.22 4.71
C ARG A 382 15.93 29.48 3.29
N VAL A 383 14.62 29.52 3.08
CA VAL A 383 13.98 29.86 1.79
C VAL A 383 14.45 31.23 1.31
N TRP A 384 14.44 32.25 2.17
CA TRP A 384 14.94 33.58 1.81
C TRP A 384 16.41 33.55 1.41
N ARG A 385 17.28 32.91 2.20
CA ARG A 385 18.72 32.81 1.92
C ARG A 385 19.00 32.09 0.59
N GLN A 386 18.27 31.01 0.31
CA GLN A 386 18.46 30.18 -0.88
C GLN A 386 17.60 30.61 -2.08
N ARG A 387 16.87 31.73 -2.02
CA ARG A 387 16.00 32.19 -3.13
C ARG A 387 16.68 32.30 -4.50
N ARG A 388 17.99 32.59 -4.53
CA ARG A 388 18.75 32.68 -5.79
C ARG A 388 19.04 31.30 -6.39
N SER A 389 19.48 30.33 -5.59
CA SER A 389 19.71 28.96 -6.05
C SER A 389 18.39 28.30 -6.44
N LEU A 390 17.32 28.50 -5.66
CA LEU A 390 15.98 28.01 -5.97
C LEU A 390 15.46 28.55 -7.33
N ARG A 391 15.69 29.83 -7.64
CA ARG A 391 15.35 30.41 -8.96
C ARG A 391 16.22 29.86 -10.09
N ALA A 392 17.48 29.53 -9.83
CA ALA A 392 18.34 28.90 -10.83
C ALA A 392 17.87 27.47 -11.13
N ALA A 393 17.60 26.68 -10.08
CA ALA A 393 17.04 25.33 -10.19
C ALA A 393 15.67 25.31 -10.89
N HIS A 394 14.81 26.27 -10.59
CA HIS A 394 13.55 26.46 -11.31
C HIS A 394 13.78 26.68 -12.81
N ARG A 395 14.65 27.63 -13.19
CA ARG A 395 14.94 27.90 -14.61
C ARG A 395 15.49 26.67 -15.34
N ASP A 396 16.36 25.89 -14.69
CA ASP A 396 16.86 24.64 -15.24
C ASP A 396 15.73 23.65 -15.53
N VAL A 397 14.89 23.37 -14.53
CA VAL A 397 13.74 22.45 -14.68
C VAL A 397 12.78 22.94 -15.76
N GLN A 398 12.44 24.23 -15.77
CA GLN A 398 11.53 24.80 -16.76
C GLN A 398 12.12 24.83 -18.18
N SER A 399 13.45 24.87 -18.33
CA SER A 399 14.10 24.85 -19.66
C SER A 399 13.96 23.51 -20.38
N ARG A 400 13.73 22.42 -19.62
CA ARG A 400 13.54 21.05 -20.13
C ARG A 400 12.07 20.63 -20.22
N ARG A 401 11.16 21.57 -19.99
CA ARG A 401 9.73 21.32 -19.86
C ARG A 401 9.07 21.08 -21.22
N THR A 402 8.27 20.01 -21.28
CA THR A 402 7.40 19.65 -22.40
C THR A 402 5.93 19.52 -21.99
N VAL A 403 5.63 19.32 -20.70
CA VAL A 403 4.26 19.14 -20.16
C VAL A 403 3.81 20.35 -19.34
N ASP A 404 2.59 20.84 -19.56
CA ASP A 404 2.03 22.01 -18.85
C ASP A 404 1.48 21.66 -17.44
N ASP A 405 1.21 22.68 -16.61
CA ASP A 405 0.79 22.49 -15.22
C ASP A 405 -0.60 21.83 -15.11
N VAL A 406 -1.49 22.04 -16.09
CA VAL A 406 -2.85 21.45 -16.05
C VAL A 406 -2.75 19.94 -16.23
N SER A 407 -1.94 19.50 -17.20
CA SER A 407 -1.65 18.08 -17.43
C SER A 407 -0.92 17.45 -16.24
N LEU A 408 0.12 18.12 -15.72
CA LEU A 408 0.95 17.62 -14.62
C LEU A 408 0.16 17.44 -13.30
N PHE A 409 -0.62 18.44 -12.91
CA PHE A 409 -1.40 18.39 -11.67
C PHE A 409 -2.80 17.77 -11.87
N GLY A 410 -3.19 17.46 -13.11
CA GLY A 410 -4.48 16.85 -13.46
C GLY A 410 -4.64 15.41 -12.99
N LEU A 411 -3.55 14.64 -12.94
CA LEU A 411 -3.52 13.23 -12.50
C LEU A 411 -3.92 13.03 -11.03
N GLN A 412 -4.00 14.11 -10.25
CA GLN A 412 -4.31 14.07 -8.83
C GLN A 412 -5.80 14.24 -8.53
N ARG A 413 -6.63 14.57 -9.54
CA ARG A 413 -8.02 15.01 -9.34
C ARG A 413 -8.93 13.93 -8.76
N GLU A 414 -8.70 12.68 -9.14
CA GLU A 414 -9.55 11.54 -8.76
C GLU A 414 -8.94 10.70 -7.65
N MET A 415 -7.83 11.16 -7.05
CA MET A 415 -7.15 10.39 -6.03
C MET A 415 -7.81 10.65 -4.65
N PRO A 416 -8.27 9.60 -3.94
CA PRO A 416 -9.06 9.75 -2.73
C PRO A 416 -8.24 10.36 -1.59
N PRO A 417 -8.91 10.98 -0.59
CA PRO A 417 -8.25 11.39 0.65
C PRO A 417 -7.72 10.16 1.41
N PRO A 418 -6.72 10.33 2.28
CA PRO A 418 -6.21 9.24 3.10
C PRO A 418 -7.16 8.89 4.25
N HIS A 419 -7.26 7.60 4.57
CA HIS A 419 -8.05 7.06 5.68
C HIS A 419 -7.15 6.66 6.83
N VAL A 420 -6.55 7.67 7.46
CA VAL A 420 -5.64 7.45 8.59
C VAL A 420 -5.99 8.30 9.78
N TRP A 421 -6.02 7.66 10.94
CA TRP A 421 -6.16 8.32 12.22
C TRP A 421 -4.87 8.18 12.99
N ARG A 422 -4.23 9.32 13.28
CA ARG A 422 -2.89 9.34 13.90
C ARG A 422 -1.88 8.40 13.22
N GLY A 423 -1.95 8.36 11.89
CA GLY A 423 -1.14 7.51 11.00
C GLY A 423 -1.27 6.01 11.18
N LEU A 424 -2.30 5.57 11.91
CA LEU A 424 -2.81 4.21 11.80
C LEU A 424 -3.90 4.20 10.72
N PRO A 425 -4.08 3.10 9.97
CA PRO A 425 -5.28 2.92 9.14
C PRO A 425 -6.54 3.11 9.99
N GLU A 426 -7.54 3.75 9.41
CA GLU A 426 -8.83 3.99 10.05
C GLU A 426 -9.94 3.24 9.32
N LEU A 427 -10.78 2.53 10.07
CA LEU A 427 -11.98 1.89 9.57
C LEU A 427 -13.15 2.34 10.45
N THR A 428 -14.15 2.98 9.86
CA THR A 428 -15.32 3.52 10.60
C THR A 428 -16.60 3.01 9.97
N TRP A 429 -17.70 3.05 10.73
CA TRP A 429 -19.03 2.75 10.22
C TRP A 429 -19.40 3.65 9.03
N GLU A 430 -19.05 4.94 9.07
CA GLU A 430 -19.27 5.87 7.96
C GLU A 430 -18.49 5.45 6.72
N LEU A 431 -17.21 5.08 6.85
CA LEU A 431 -16.41 4.55 5.74
C LEU A 431 -16.99 3.25 5.18
N VAL A 432 -17.48 2.35 6.05
CA VAL A 432 -18.15 1.13 5.63
C VAL A 432 -19.37 1.44 4.78
N LEU A 433 -20.23 2.36 5.19
CA LEU A 433 -21.47 2.66 4.48
C LEU A 433 -21.26 3.46 3.21
N ASP A 434 -20.39 4.47 3.25
CA ASP A 434 -20.27 5.47 2.18
C ASP A 434 -19.25 5.06 1.12
N GLU A 435 -18.30 4.18 1.45
CA GLU A 435 -17.20 3.82 0.58
C GLU A 435 -17.15 2.32 0.26
N TYR A 436 -17.10 1.46 1.26
CA TYR A 436 -16.89 0.03 1.02
C TYR A 436 -18.17 -0.71 0.60
N LEU A 437 -19.32 -0.41 1.19
CA LEU A 437 -20.59 -1.04 0.84
C LEU A 437 -20.98 -0.81 -0.64
N PRO A 438 -20.86 0.42 -1.21
CA PRO A 438 -21.10 0.63 -2.64
C PRO A 438 -20.16 -0.19 -3.51
N LEU A 439 -18.87 -0.29 -3.14
CA LEU A 439 -17.87 -1.07 -3.87
C LEU A 439 -18.19 -2.58 -3.86
N MET A 440 -18.60 -3.10 -2.70
CA MET A 440 -19.00 -4.51 -2.56
C MET A 440 -20.25 -4.85 -3.38
N LYS A 441 -21.11 -3.86 -3.66
CA LYS A 441 -22.32 -4.01 -4.48
C LYS A 441 -22.09 -3.81 -5.98
N SER A 442 -20.97 -3.23 -6.40
CA SER A 442 -20.71 -2.90 -7.80
C SER A 442 -20.00 -3.99 -8.58
N ASP A 443 -19.63 -5.12 -7.95
CA ASP A 443 -18.83 -6.21 -8.53
C ASP A 443 -17.46 -5.74 -9.09
N THR A 444 -16.98 -4.57 -8.65
CA THR A 444 -15.70 -3.98 -9.09
C THR A 444 -14.54 -4.27 -8.14
N THR A 445 -14.79 -5.04 -7.08
CA THR A 445 -13.82 -5.46 -6.07
C THR A 445 -13.75 -6.98 -6.01
N SER A 446 -12.80 -7.51 -5.25
CA SER A 446 -12.79 -8.92 -4.87
C SER A 446 -14.15 -9.35 -4.32
N SER A 447 -14.60 -10.55 -4.71
CA SER A 447 -15.89 -11.09 -4.27
C SER A 447 -15.88 -11.31 -2.76
N VAL A 448 -16.79 -10.66 -2.05
CA VAL A 448 -17.00 -10.87 -0.61
C VAL A 448 -18.17 -11.85 -0.40
N PRO A 449 -17.98 -12.96 0.34
CA PRO A 449 -19.01 -13.99 0.52
C PRO A 449 -20.36 -13.47 1.02
N GLU A 450 -20.36 -12.44 1.87
CA GLU A 450 -21.57 -11.83 2.44
C GLU A 450 -22.51 -11.21 1.38
N PHE A 451 -21.97 -10.92 0.19
CA PHE A 451 -22.65 -10.33 -0.95
C PHE A 451 -22.60 -11.22 -2.20
N SER A 452 -21.91 -12.36 -2.14
CA SER A 452 -21.90 -13.32 -3.24
C SER A 452 -23.29 -13.94 -3.40
N SER A 453 -23.89 -13.73 -4.56
CA SER A 453 -25.17 -14.32 -4.96
C SER A 453 -25.03 -15.76 -5.44
N ASP A 454 -23.82 -16.35 -5.43
CA ASP A 454 -23.65 -17.70 -5.94
C ASP A 454 -24.41 -18.69 -5.04
N PRO A 455 -25.41 -19.42 -5.57
CA PRO A 455 -26.07 -20.45 -4.80
C PRO A 455 -25.01 -21.49 -4.43
N VAL A 456 -24.93 -21.82 -3.15
CA VAL A 456 -24.02 -22.86 -2.65
C VAL A 456 -24.18 -24.10 -3.51
N ARG A 457 -23.12 -24.45 -4.25
CA ARG A 457 -23.12 -25.59 -5.17
C ARG A 457 -22.69 -26.84 -4.43
N LEU A 458 -23.49 -27.90 -4.48
CA LEU A 458 -23.22 -29.16 -3.80
C LEU A 458 -23.05 -30.28 -4.84
N LEU A 459 -21.87 -30.88 -4.89
CA LEU A 459 -21.63 -32.09 -5.70
C LEU A 459 -21.85 -33.35 -4.83
N ILE A 460 -22.82 -34.17 -5.19
CA ILE A 460 -23.03 -35.49 -4.59
C ILE A 460 -22.49 -36.53 -5.57
N VAL A 461 -21.50 -37.33 -5.13
CA VAL A 461 -20.95 -38.42 -5.94
C VAL A 461 -21.48 -39.75 -5.42
N SER A 462 -22.20 -40.46 -6.27
CA SER A 462 -22.68 -41.82 -6.01
C SER A 462 -21.88 -42.81 -6.86
N HIS A 463 -21.44 -43.91 -6.26
CA HIS A 463 -20.86 -45.04 -7.00
C HIS A 463 -21.92 -46.01 -7.51
N ASP A 464 -23.17 -45.84 -7.08
CA ASP A 464 -24.31 -46.66 -7.48
C ASP A 464 -25.06 -46.04 -8.67
N VAL A 465 -25.54 -46.92 -9.54
CA VAL A 465 -26.45 -46.59 -10.65
C VAL A 465 -27.83 -46.16 -10.12
N VAL A 466 -28.50 -45.27 -10.84
CA VAL A 466 -29.88 -44.85 -10.58
C VAL A 466 -30.80 -45.44 -11.65
N ASP A 467 -31.80 -46.25 -11.23
CA ASP A 467 -32.74 -46.96 -12.10
C ASP A 467 -34.15 -47.03 -11.45
N GLU A 468 -35.22 -47.13 -12.26
CA GLU A 468 -36.63 -46.97 -11.91
C GLU A 468 -37.13 -48.01 -10.89
N LYS A 469 -36.43 -49.15 -10.78
CA LYS A 469 -36.84 -50.29 -9.94
C LYS A 469 -35.96 -50.52 -8.72
N MET A 470 -35.04 -49.61 -8.38
CA MET A 470 -34.13 -49.83 -7.26
C MET A 470 -34.66 -49.34 -5.92
N ALA A 471 -34.67 -50.21 -4.93
CA ALA A 471 -34.62 -49.85 -3.50
C ALA A 471 -33.18 -50.04 -3.03
N GLY A 472 -32.34 -49.01 -3.17
CA GLY A 472 -30.89 -49.12 -2.93
C GLY A 472 -30.21 -47.77 -2.68
N PRO A 473 -28.89 -47.76 -2.44
CA PRO A 473 -28.14 -46.55 -2.09
C PRO A 473 -28.22 -45.45 -3.16
N GLY A 474 -28.21 -45.79 -4.46
CA GLY A 474 -28.34 -44.82 -5.56
C GLY A 474 -29.62 -43.97 -5.50
N MET A 475 -30.77 -44.59 -5.19
CA MET A 475 -32.03 -43.85 -4.98
C MET A 475 -31.99 -42.96 -3.74
N ARG A 476 -31.23 -43.33 -2.69
CA ARG A 476 -31.05 -42.46 -1.50
C ARG A 476 -30.24 -41.22 -1.84
N TYR A 477 -29.21 -41.34 -2.68
CA TYR A 477 -28.45 -40.18 -3.17
C TYR A 477 -29.30 -39.25 -4.02
N LEU A 478 -30.19 -39.80 -4.87
CA LEU A 478 -31.14 -39.00 -5.65
C LEU A 478 -32.14 -38.24 -4.77
N GLU A 479 -32.74 -38.92 -3.80
CA GLU A 479 -33.69 -38.28 -2.87
C GLU A 479 -33.00 -37.25 -1.96
N MET A 480 -31.76 -37.51 -1.54
CA MET A 480 -30.93 -36.55 -0.83
C MET A 480 -30.63 -35.31 -1.69
N ALA A 481 -30.27 -35.50 -2.97
CA ALA A 481 -30.04 -34.40 -3.90
C ALA A 481 -31.28 -33.52 -4.06
N ARG A 482 -32.46 -34.13 -4.26
CA ARG A 482 -33.75 -33.42 -4.37
C ARG A 482 -34.11 -32.67 -3.10
N ALA A 483 -33.94 -33.30 -1.94
CA ALA A 483 -34.23 -32.67 -0.65
C ALA A 483 -33.34 -31.45 -0.40
N LEU A 484 -32.06 -31.53 -0.76
CA LEU A 484 -31.09 -30.44 -0.62
C LEU A 484 -31.33 -29.31 -1.64
N GLN A 485 -31.72 -29.64 -2.86
CA GLN A 485 -32.14 -28.66 -3.86
C GLN A 485 -33.41 -27.91 -3.42
N GLY A 486 -34.36 -28.60 -2.79
CA GLY A 486 -35.56 -28.00 -2.17
C GLY A 486 -35.26 -27.02 -1.03
N GLN A 487 -34.03 -27.00 -0.50
CA GLN A 487 -33.56 -26.03 0.49
C GLN A 487 -32.83 -24.83 -0.15
N GLY A 488 -32.87 -24.69 -1.47
CA GLY A 488 -32.26 -23.57 -2.19
C GLY A 488 -30.78 -23.76 -2.54
N LEU A 489 -30.25 -24.99 -2.43
CA LEU A 489 -28.90 -25.34 -2.88
C LEU A 489 -28.90 -25.69 -4.37
N LEU A 490 -27.82 -25.36 -5.08
CA LEU A 490 -27.63 -25.81 -6.45
C LEU A 490 -26.91 -27.17 -6.41
N VAL A 491 -27.66 -28.27 -6.49
CA VAL A 491 -27.11 -29.62 -6.33
C VAL A 491 -26.79 -30.23 -7.70
N THR A 492 -25.62 -30.86 -7.83
CA THR A 492 -25.26 -31.72 -8.96
C THR A 492 -25.05 -33.15 -8.45
N LEU A 493 -25.76 -34.11 -9.02
CA LEU A 493 -25.60 -35.53 -8.68
C LEU A 493 -24.78 -36.24 -9.77
N ALA A 494 -23.54 -36.61 -9.46
CA ALA A 494 -22.69 -37.42 -10.32
C ALA A 494 -22.92 -38.91 -10.04
N ILE A 495 -23.37 -39.64 -11.07
CA ILE A 495 -23.62 -41.09 -11.04
C ILE A 495 -22.87 -41.78 -12.19
N PRO A 496 -22.63 -43.11 -12.13
CA PRO A 496 -22.01 -43.85 -13.23
C PRO A 496 -22.84 -43.76 -14.53
N GLY A 497 -22.17 -43.75 -15.69
CA GLY A 497 -22.78 -43.44 -17.00
C GLY A 497 -23.82 -44.42 -17.55
N GLU A 498 -24.08 -45.53 -16.87
CA GLU A 498 -25.17 -46.46 -17.19
C GLU A 498 -26.39 -46.12 -16.32
N SER A 499 -27.14 -45.06 -16.64
CA SER A 499 -28.43 -44.76 -15.98
C SER A 499 -29.60 -44.99 -16.93
N ALA A 500 -30.67 -45.61 -16.43
CA ALA A 500 -31.91 -45.83 -17.20
C ALA A 500 -32.91 -44.67 -17.03
N LEU A 501 -32.66 -43.77 -16.08
CA LEU A 501 -33.55 -42.67 -15.71
C LEU A 501 -33.08 -41.36 -16.36
N LYS A 502 -33.94 -40.74 -17.18
CA LYS A 502 -33.83 -39.31 -17.48
C LYS A 502 -34.42 -38.55 -16.30
N VAL A 503 -33.57 -37.92 -15.50
CA VAL A 503 -34.01 -37.08 -14.38
C VAL A 503 -34.20 -35.65 -14.90
N PRO A 504 -35.42 -35.09 -14.90
CA PRO A 504 -35.62 -33.67 -15.17
C PRO A 504 -35.15 -32.86 -13.95
N ASP A 505 -34.46 -31.75 -14.22
CA ASP A 505 -34.16 -30.69 -13.24
C ASP A 505 -33.21 -31.03 -12.06
N VAL A 506 -32.36 -32.07 -12.17
CA VAL A 506 -31.26 -32.40 -11.23
C VAL A 506 -29.96 -32.65 -11.98
#